data_AF-A0A941WCK2-F1
#
_entry.id   AF-A0A941WCK2-F1
#
_cell.length_a   1.000
_cell.length_b   1.000
_cell.length_c   1.000
_cell.angle_alpha   90.00
_cell.angle_beta   90.00
_cell.angle_gamma   90.00
#
_symmetry.space_group_name_H-M   'P 1'
#
loop_
_entity.id
_entity.type
_entity.pdbx_description
1 polymer ?
#
loop_
_entity_poly.entity_id
_entity_poly.type
_entity_poly.pdbx_seq_one_letter_code
_entity_poly.pdbx_strand_id
1 'polypeptide(L)'
;MHSFRKYLSERGRKAARLSKQGSVMLVRKLINGLELPCFRRKSVHLAPALYELIAQLKSALVTPDDLEEASEGCGGILKNKLEDILAVYRAYEERLAEDGLSDQNSYLAELIPLIEGDERLKE
;
A
#
# COMPACT_ATOMS: atom_id res chain seq x y z
N MET A 1 -2.94 -29.20 7.94
CA MET A 1 -3.71 -27.97 7.69
C MET A 1 -2.95 -27.10 6.70
N HIS A 2 -3.42 -26.99 5.46
CA HIS A 2 -2.84 -26.09 4.46
C HIS A 2 -3.43 -24.69 4.69
N SER A 3 -2.62 -23.76 5.20
CA SER A 3 -3.04 -22.35 5.29
C SER A 3 -2.57 -21.61 4.04
N PHE A 4 -3.29 -20.54 3.66
CA PHE A 4 -2.83 -19.66 2.59
C PHE A 4 -1.41 -19.17 2.85
N ARG A 5 -1.06 -18.88 4.13
CA ARG A 5 0.30 -18.47 4.53
C ARG A 5 1.36 -19.47 4.11
N LYS A 6 1.08 -20.75 4.33
CA LYS A 6 1.98 -21.84 3.93
C LYS A 6 2.08 -21.92 2.41
N TYR A 7 0.94 -21.90 1.71
CA TYR A 7 0.88 -21.90 0.25
C TYR A 7 1.73 -20.78 -0.38
N LEU A 8 1.58 -19.55 0.13
CA LEU A 8 2.32 -18.39 -0.36
C LEU A 8 3.81 -18.47 0.00
N SER A 9 4.16 -18.97 1.19
CA SER A 9 5.58 -19.17 1.55
C SER A 9 6.29 -20.24 0.70
N GLU A 10 5.55 -21.24 0.21
CA GLU A 10 6.09 -22.33 -0.61
C GLU A 10 6.15 -21.96 -2.09
N ARG A 11 5.25 -21.10 -2.58
CA ARG A 11 5.05 -20.85 -4.01
C ARG A 11 5.17 -19.40 -4.45
N GLY A 12 5.06 -18.46 -3.53
CA GLY A 12 5.21 -17.03 -3.79
C GLY A 12 6.66 -16.57 -3.78
N ARG A 13 6.91 -15.36 -4.28
CA ARG A 13 8.20 -14.69 -4.11
C ARG A 13 8.45 -14.43 -2.62
N LYS A 14 9.65 -14.75 -2.14
CA LYS A 14 10.15 -14.31 -0.82
C LYS A 14 10.51 -12.82 -0.88
N ALA A 15 9.53 -11.95 -1.12
CA ALA A 15 9.73 -10.53 -0.88
C ALA A 15 9.93 -10.33 0.63
N ALA A 16 10.95 -9.56 1.01
CA ALA A 16 11.11 -9.18 2.40
C ALA A 16 9.92 -8.30 2.79
N ARG A 17 9.17 -8.72 3.82
CA ARG A 17 7.93 -8.05 4.22
C ARG A 17 8.16 -7.11 5.36
N LEU A 18 7.75 -5.85 5.16
CA LEU A 18 7.69 -4.89 6.25
C LEU A 18 6.62 -5.30 7.26
N SER A 19 6.98 -5.18 8.54
CA SER A 19 6.00 -5.15 9.60
C SER A 19 5.21 -3.85 9.54
N LYS A 20 4.03 -3.80 10.17
CA LYS A 20 3.26 -2.57 10.35
C LYS A 20 4.13 -1.39 10.84
N GLN A 21 4.99 -1.62 11.83
CA GLN A 21 5.87 -0.57 12.34
C GLN A 21 6.95 -0.17 11.32
N GLY A 22 7.51 -1.13 10.57
CA GLY A 22 8.43 -0.86 9.47
C GLY A 22 7.79 0.01 8.38
N SER A 23 6.55 -0.32 7.98
CA SER A 23 5.80 0.47 7.01
C SER A 23 5.47 1.87 7.53
N VAL A 24 5.08 2.02 8.80
CA VAL A 24 4.87 3.34 9.41
C VAL A 24 6.15 4.17 9.45
N MET A 25 7.30 3.56 9.73
CA MET A 25 8.60 4.24 9.68
C MET A 25 8.96 4.67 8.26
N LEU A 26 8.66 3.84 7.26
CA LEU A 26 8.84 4.17 5.85
C LEU A 26 7.96 5.37 5.45
N VAL A 27 6.66 5.33 5.77
CA VAL A 27 5.75 6.46 5.54
C VAL A 27 6.27 7.72 6.24
N ARG A 28 6.73 7.62 7.50
CA ARG A 28 7.30 8.75 8.23
C ARG A 28 8.52 9.35 7.52
N LYS A 29 9.39 8.52 6.93
CA LYS A 29 10.52 8.98 6.12
C LYS A 29 10.04 9.68 4.85
N LEU A 30 9.10 9.08 4.13
CA LEU A 30 8.57 9.60 2.86
C LEU A 30 7.87 10.94 3.04
N ILE A 31 6.95 11.06 4.00
CA ILE A 31 6.21 12.31 4.21
C ILE A 31 7.11 13.49 4.51
N ASN A 32 8.32 13.28 5.05
CA ASN A 32 9.28 14.37 5.30
C ASN A 32 9.86 14.95 4.01
N GLY A 33 9.99 14.16 2.95
CA GLY A 33 10.47 14.59 1.63
C GLY A 33 9.37 15.04 0.67
N LEU A 34 8.10 14.91 1.05
CA LEU A 34 6.96 15.30 0.23
C LEU A 34 6.40 16.67 0.63
N GLU A 35 5.96 17.40 -0.39
CA GLU A 35 5.13 18.60 -0.24
C GLU A 35 3.67 18.19 -0.12
N LEU A 36 3.09 18.41 1.06
CA LEU A 36 1.72 18.01 1.40
C LEU A 36 0.93 19.25 1.86
N PRO A 37 0.35 20.03 0.94
CA PRO A 37 -0.36 21.28 1.25
C PRO A 37 -1.47 21.18 2.31
N CYS A 38 -2.18 20.05 2.40
CA CYS A 38 -3.21 19.82 3.42
C CYS A 38 -2.63 19.24 4.72
N PHE A 39 -1.56 18.46 4.65
CA PHE A 39 -0.88 17.85 5.80
C PHE A 39 0.45 18.51 6.16
N ARG A 40 0.57 19.84 5.97
CA ARG A 40 1.79 20.62 6.26
C ARG A 40 2.33 20.39 7.68
N ARG A 41 1.44 20.28 8.66
CA ARG A 41 1.82 19.97 10.04
C ARG A 41 1.96 18.46 10.19
N LYS A 42 3.20 17.98 10.06
CA LYS A 42 3.58 16.58 10.20
C LYS A 42 3.59 16.18 11.69
N SER A 43 2.41 15.90 12.23
CA SER A 43 2.29 15.43 13.62
C SER A 43 2.88 14.02 13.76
N VAL A 44 3.23 13.62 14.98
CA VAL A 44 3.73 12.27 15.26
C VAL A 44 2.72 11.18 14.87
N HIS A 45 1.43 11.51 14.82
CA HIS A 45 0.34 10.59 14.49
C HIS A 45 0.00 10.54 12.99
N LEU A 46 0.52 11.48 12.19
CA LEU A 46 0.19 11.56 10.77
C LEU A 46 0.65 10.32 10.01
N ALA A 47 1.90 9.90 10.18
CA ALA A 47 2.43 8.71 9.49
C ALA A 47 1.67 7.41 9.83
N PRO A 48 1.40 7.10 11.12
CA PRO A 48 0.51 5.98 11.46
C PRO A 48 -0.86 6.07 10.78
N ALA A 49 -1.52 7.25 10.80
CA ALA A 49 -2.83 7.42 10.22
C ALA A 49 -2.84 7.25 8.69
N LEU A 50 -1.85 7.82 7.99
CA LEU A 50 -1.70 7.67 6.55
C LEU A 50 -1.41 6.22 6.16
N TYR A 51 -0.57 5.51 6.92
CA TYR A 51 -0.34 4.09 6.68
C TYR A 51 -1.61 3.25 6.86
N GLU A 52 -2.39 3.48 7.92
CA GLU A 52 -3.66 2.76 8.11
C GLU A 52 -4.64 3.02 6.96
N LEU A 53 -4.71 4.26 6.47
CA LEU A 53 -5.54 4.59 5.32
C LEU A 53 -5.06 3.86 4.06
N ILE A 54 -3.75 3.88 3.77
CA ILE A 54 -3.17 3.13 2.65
C ILE A 54 -3.47 1.63 2.77
N ALA A 55 -3.34 1.05 3.97
CA ALA A 55 -3.66 -0.34 4.25
C ALA A 55 -5.14 -0.66 3.94
N GLN A 56 -6.05 0.24 4.33
CA GLN A 56 -7.48 0.12 4.04
C GLN A 56 -7.77 0.20 2.54
N LEU A 57 -7.14 1.15 1.83
CA LEU A 57 -7.27 1.28 0.37
C LEU A 57 -6.79 0.02 -0.35
N LYS A 58 -5.60 -0.48 -0.01
CA LYS A 58 -5.07 -1.76 -0.54
C LYS A 58 -6.00 -2.93 -0.27
N SER A 59 -6.56 -3.01 0.94
CA SER A 59 -7.50 -4.07 1.31
C SER A 59 -8.82 -4.00 0.53
N ALA A 60 -9.22 -2.79 0.10
CA ALA A 60 -10.36 -2.55 -0.77
C ALA A 60 -10.02 -2.65 -2.26
N LEU A 61 -8.80 -3.08 -2.61
CA LEU A 61 -8.27 -3.15 -3.98
C LEU A 61 -8.24 -1.79 -4.71
N VAL A 62 -8.17 -0.69 -3.94
CA VAL A 62 -8.01 0.66 -4.48
C VAL A 62 -6.52 0.94 -4.69
N THR A 63 -6.14 1.08 -5.95
CA THR A 63 -4.79 1.44 -6.39
C THR A 63 -4.56 2.96 -6.30
N PRO A 64 -3.32 3.44 -6.42
CA PRO A 64 -3.07 4.86 -6.57
C PRO A 64 -3.78 5.48 -7.78
N ASP A 65 -3.90 4.75 -8.89
CA ASP A 65 -4.55 5.25 -10.10
C ASP A 65 -6.07 5.41 -9.90
N ASP A 66 -6.72 4.46 -9.20
CA ASP A 66 -8.13 4.60 -8.81
C ASP A 66 -8.37 5.82 -7.90
N LEU A 67 -7.43 6.10 -7.00
CA LEU A 67 -7.50 7.25 -6.10
C LEU A 67 -7.31 8.58 -6.86
N GLU A 68 -6.45 8.59 -7.88
CA GLU A 68 -6.24 9.73 -8.77
C GLU A 68 -7.53 10.05 -9.54
N GLU A 69 -8.13 9.07 -10.20
CA GLU A 69 -9.41 9.22 -10.90
C GLU A 69 -10.51 9.76 -9.96
N ALA A 70 -10.62 9.19 -8.75
CA ALA A 70 -11.57 9.67 -7.74
C ALA A 70 -11.30 11.13 -7.33
N SER A 71 -10.04 11.55 -7.27
CA SER A 71 -9.65 12.92 -6.92
C SER A 71 -10.03 13.93 -8.02
N GLU A 72 -9.95 13.53 -9.29
CA GLU A 72 -10.32 14.36 -10.44
C GLU A 72 -11.82 14.66 -10.47
N GLY A 73 -12.65 13.71 -10.03
CA GLY A 73 -14.09 13.89 -9.84
C GLY A 73 -14.47 14.77 -8.63
N CYS A 74 -13.49 15.16 -7.80
CA CYS A 74 -13.70 15.95 -6.60
C CYS A 74 -13.32 17.43 -6.78
N GLY A 75 -13.85 18.30 -5.92
CA GLY A 75 -13.51 19.72 -5.87
C GLY A 75 -13.05 20.18 -4.49
N GLY A 76 -12.42 21.36 -4.46
CA GLY A 76 -12.07 22.08 -3.24
C GLY A 76 -11.15 21.31 -2.29
N ILE A 77 -11.42 21.40 -0.99
CA ILE A 77 -10.54 20.82 0.05
C ILE A 77 -10.46 19.29 0.02
N LEU A 78 -11.50 18.62 -0.49
CA LEU A 78 -11.50 17.17 -0.59
C LEU A 78 -10.49 16.72 -1.64
N LYS A 79 -10.53 17.33 -2.84
CA LYS A 79 -9.54 17.07 -3.90
C LYS A 79 -8.11 17.25 -3.38
N ASN A 80 -7.82 18.39 -2.76
CA ASN A 80 -6.46 18.68 -2.26
C ASN A 80 -5.99 17.66 -1.19
N LYS A 81 -6.90 17.11 -0.36
CA LYS A 81 -6.55 16.06 0.60
C LYS A 81 -6.30 14.72 -0.08
N LEU A 82 -7.08 14.39 -1.10
CA LEU A 82 -6.88 13.17 -1.89
C LEU A 82 -5.55 13.23 -2.65
N GLU A 83 -5.18 14.39 -3.20
CA GLU A 83 -3.88 14.61 -3.85
C GLU A 83 -2.72 14.42 -2.86
N ASP A 84 -2.82 14.95 -1.63
CA ASP A 84 -1.82 14.69 -0.59
C ASP A 84 -1.72 13.18 -0.25
N ILE A 85 -2.85 12.49 -0.10
CA ILE A 85 -2.88 11.04 0.19
C ILE A 85 -2.26 10.26 -0.97
N LEU A 86 -2.62 10.62 -2.21
CA LEU A 86 -2.11 10.02 -3.44
C LEU A 86 -0.60 10.15 -3.54
N ALA A 87 -0.04 11.33 -3.26
CA ALA A 87 1.40 11.55 -3.27
C ALA A 87 2.13 10.61 -2.29
N VAL A 88 1.58 10.43 -1.08
CA VAL A 88 2.16 9.51 -0.09
C VAL A 88 2.00 8.05 -0.51
N TYR A 89 0.85 7.68 -1.07
CA TYR A 89 0.55 6.33 -1.50
C TYR A 89 1.45 5.90 -2.68
N ARG A 90 1.58 6.73 -3.72
CA ARG A 90 2.49 6.48 -4.85
C ARG A 90 3.92 6.33 -4.37
N ALA A 91 4.42 7.28 -3.59
CA ALA A 91 5.79 7.22 -3.05
C ALA A 91 6.04 5.99 -2.18
N TYR A 92 5.02 5.48 -1.47
CA TYR A 92 5.11 4.26 -0.68
C TYR A 92 5.21 3.01 -1.57
N GLU A 93 4.33 2.86 -2.56
CA GLU A 93 4.36 1.72 -3.50
C GLU A 93 5.65 1.72 -4.34
N GLU A 94 6.08 2.88 -4.84
CA GLU A 94 7.35 3.04 -5.57
C GLU A 94 8.54 2.61 -4.71
N ARG A 95 8.60 3.08 -3.46
CA ARG A 95 9.68 2.72 -2.54
C ARG A 95 9.68 1.23 -2.21
N LEU A 96 8.52 0.61 -2.02
CA LEU A 96 8.44 -0.84 -1.82
C LEU A 96 8.98 -1.59 -3.04
N ALA A 97 8.59 -1.17 -4.25
CA ALA A 97 9.04 -1.79 -5.49
C ALA A 97 10.56 -1.63 -5.70
N GLU A 98 11.10 -0.42 -5.50
CA GLU A 98 12.54 -0.13 -5.59
C GLU A 98 13.37 -1.00 -4.63
N ASP A 99 12.90 -1.14 -3.39
CA ASP A 99 13.61 -1.87 -2.35
C ASP A 99 13.36 -3.40 -2.42
N GLY A 100 12.53 -3.87 -3.37
CA GLY A 100 12.14 -5.28 -3.50
C GLY A 100 11.35 -5.82 -2.30
N LEU A 101 10.61 -4.93 -1.62
CA LEU A 101 9.85 -5.20 -0.42
C LEU A 101 8.36 -5.41 -0.73
N SER A 102 7.65 -6.07 0.18
CA SER A 102 6.18 -5.99 0.24
C SER A 102 5.71 -5.70 1.67
N ASP A 103 4.41 -5.59 1.89
CA ASP A 103 3.82 -5.34 3.20
C ASP A 103 2.79 -6.39 3.59
N GLN A 104 2.20 -6.22 4.78
CA GLN A 104 1.20 -7.16 5.28
C GLN A 104 -0.13 -7.11 4.52
N ASN A 105 -0.45 -6.02 3.84
CA ASN A 105 -1.72 -5.84 3.12
C ASN A 105 -1.67 -6.40 1.69
N SER A 106 -0.46 -6.57 1.15
CA SER A 106 -0.23 -7.17 -0.17
C SER A 106 -0.46 -8.69 -0.18
N TYR A 107 -0.61 -9.30 1.00
CA TYR A 107 -0.72 -10.74 1.21
C TYR A 107 -1.78 -11.41 0.33
N LEU A 108 -3.01 -10.88 0.31
CA LEU A 108 -4.11 -11.49 -0.44
C LEU A 108 -4.02 -11.18 -1.94
N ALA A 109 -3.58 -9.99 -2.31
CA ALA A 109 -3.37 -9.62 -3.71
C ALA A 109 -2.32 -10.51 -4.37
N GLU A 110 -1.23 -10.86 -3.66
CA GLU A 110 -0.19 -11.78 -4.13
C GLU A 110 -0.70 -13.21 -4.33
N LEU A 111 -1.79 -13.64 -3.67
CA LEU A 111 -2.35 -14.99 -3.87
C LEU A 111 -3.04 -15.15 -5.22
N ILE A 112 -3.73 -14.11 -5.70
CA ILE A 112 -4.57 -14.19 -6.91
C ILE A 112 -3.77 -14.73 -8.11
N PRO A 113 -2.65 -14.09 -8.53
CA PRO A 113 -1.89 -14.57 -9.68
C PRO A 113 -1.22 -15.93 -9.44
N LEU A 114 -0.90 -16.27 -8.18
CA LEU A 114 -0.33 -17.58 -7.84
C LEU A 114 -1.36 -18.70 -8.04
N ILE A 115 -2.60 -18.47 -7.62
CA ILE A 115 -3.69 -19.44 -7.80
C ILE A 115 -4.04 -19.56 -9.28
N GLU A 116 -4.17 -18.45 -10.00
CA GLU A 116 -4.47 -18.45 -11.43
C GLU A 116 -3.42 -19.18 -12.28
N GLY A 117 -2.15 -19.12 -11.87
CA GLY A 117 -1.04 -19.81 -12.52
C GLY A 117 -0.78 -21.25 -12.03
N ASP A 118 -1.50 -21.74 -11.02
CA ASP A 118 -1.28 -23.07 -10.45
C ASP A 118 -2.17 -24.11 -11.13
N GLU A 119 -1.65 -24.74 -12.19
CA GLU A 119 -2.36 -25.79 -12.95
C GLU A 119 -2.83 -26.96 -12.07
N ARG A 120 -2.17 -27.21 -10.93
CA ARG A 120 -2.57 -28.28 -9.98
C ARG A 120 -3.85 -27.99 -9.21
N LEU A 121 -4.33 -26.74 -9.22
CA LEU A 121 -5.61 -26.35 -8.62
C LEU A 121 -6.76 -26.39 -9.63
N LYS A 122 -6.47 -26.63 -10.91
CA LYS A 122 -7.45 -26.67 -12.01
C LYS A 122 -7.91 -28.10 -12.35
N GLU A 123 -7.34 -29.10 -11.69
CA GLU A 123 -7.72 -30.52 -11.73
C GLU A 123 -8.64 -30.88 -10.55
#